data_AF-A0A947B0X9-F1
#
_entry.id   AF-A0A947B0X9-F1
#
_cell.length_a   1.000
_cell.length_b   1.000
_cell.length_c   1.000
_cell.angle_alpha   90.00
_cell.angle_beta   90.00
_cell.angle_gamma   90.00
#
_symmetry.space_group_name_H-M   'P 1'
#
loop_
_entity.id
_entity.type
_entity.pdbx_description
1 polymer ?
#
loop_
_entity_poly.entity_id
_entity_poly.type
_entity_poly.pdbx_seq_one_letter_code
_entity_poly.pdbx_strand_id
1 'polypeptide(L)'
;MTKPFAISKRAVYDAWKRVKAKRGGAGIDRESLEEFEANLSGNLYKVWNRLASGSYFPPPVREVGIPKHDGGVRKLGVPTVGDRVAQTVVKQYLEPYLEPHFEPDSYGYRPGRSAHDAVRVTRQRCWEYDWVVEF
;
A
#
# COMPACT_ATOMS: atom_id res chain seq x y z
N MET A 1 4.14 -23.63 -20.31
CA MET A 1 3.25 -22.86 -19.40
C MET A 1 3.72 -21.41 -19.39
N THR A 2 3.00 -20.55 -20.10
CA THR A 2 3.30 -19.13 -20.25
C THR A 2 2.61 -18.38 -19.12
N LYS A 3 3.32 -17.54 -18.37
CA LYS A 3 2.76 -16.76 -17.26
C LYS A 3 1.68 -15.79 -17.80
N PRO A 4 0.41 -15.88 -17.39
CA PRO A 4 -0.67 -15.07 -17.96
C PRO A 4 -0.57 -13.58 -17.63
N PHE A 5 0.10 -13.22 -16.52
CA PHE A 5 0.28 -11.82 -16.13
C PHE A 5 1.69 -11.33 -16.44
N ALA A 6 1.79 -10.19 -17.13
CA ALA A 6 3.04 -9.53 -17.48
C ALA A 6 3.68 -8.78 -16.29
N ILE A 7 4.02 -9.51 -15.23
CA ILE A 7 4.68 -8.96 -14.04
C ILE A 7 6.17 -9.26 -14.14
N SER A 8 7.00 -8.22 -14.21
CA SER A 8 8.46 -8.38 -14.28
C SER A 8 9.06 -8.68 -12.90
N LYS A 9 10.16 -9.44 -12.85
CA LYS A 9 10.95 -9.63 -11.62
C LYS A 9 11.46 -8.29 -11.07
N ARG A 10 11.76 -7.34 -11.98
CA ARG A 10 12.22 -6.00 -11.60
C ARG A 10 11.15 -5.24 -10.83
N ALA A 11 9.89 -5.31 -11.24
CA ALA A 11 8.79 -4.67 -10.51
C ALA A 11 8.69 -5.20 -9.06
N VAL A 12 8.82 -6.51 -8.88
CA VAL A 12 8.82 -7.14 -7.54
C VAL A 12 10.00 -6.67 -6.68
N TYR A 13 11.19 -6.53 -7.28
CA TYR A 13 12.36 -5.97 -6.60
C TYR A 13 12.20 -4.49 -6.24
N ASP A 14 11.64 -3.68 -7.15
CA ASP A 14 11.38 -2.27 -6.88
C ASP A 14 10.30 -2.07 -5.80
N ALA A 15 9.31 -2.96 -5.75
CA ALA A 15 8.34 -3.05 -4.66
C ALA A 15 9.00 -3.40 -3.31
N TRP A 16 9.91 -4.38 -3.28
CA TRP A 16 10.68 -4.71 -2.07
C TRP A 16 11.42 -3.50 -1.50
N LYS A 17 12.15 -2.74 -2.34
CA LYS A 17 12.86 -1.54 -1.88
C LYS A 17 11.94 -0.54 -1.18
N ARG A 18 10.71 -0.36 -1.69
CA ARG A 18 9.71 0.53 -1.08
C ARG A 18 9.19 -0.03 0.25
N VAL A 19 8.95 -1.34 0.34
CA VAL A 19 8.55 -2.01 1.58
C VAL A 19 9.64 -1.87 2.64
N LYS A 20 10.90 -2.13 2.28
CA LYS A 20 12.06 -2.00 3.18
C LYS A 20 12.20 -0.56 3.70
N ALA A 21 12.05 0.43 2.82
CA ALA A 21 12.15 1.85 3.19
C ALA A 21 11.06 2.30 4.18
N LYS A 22 9.81 1.80 4.02
CA LYS A 22 8.70 2.11 4.93
C LYS A 22 8.83 1.45 6.30
N ARG A 23 9.69 0.43 6.44
CA ARG A 23 9.80 -0.42 7.63
C ARG A 23 8.44 -1.03 8.00
N GLY A 24 8.34 -1.62 9.18
CA GLY A 24 7.08 -2.10 9.76
C GLY A 24 7.18 -3.55 10.21
N GLY A 25 6.37 -3.88 11.22
CA GLY A 25 6.44 -5.15 11.92
C GLY A 25 6.11 -6.37 11.06
N ALA A 26 6.44 -7.53 11.60
CA ALA A 26 6.15 -8.81 10.98
C ALA A 26 4.63 -9.10 10.93
N GLY A 27 4.23 -9.88 9.93
CA GLY A 27 2.86 -10.34 9.77
C GLY A 27 2.52 -11.51 10.69
N ILE A 28 1.54 -12.33 10.28
CA ILE A 28 1.10 -13.49 11.05
C ILE A 28 2.16 -14.60 11.12
N ASP A 29 3.03 -14.67 10.12
CA ASP A 29 4.18 -15.57 10.00
C ASP A 29 5.37 -15.18 10.89
N ARG A 30 5.30 -14.00 11.52
CA ARG A 30 6.33 -13.44 12.40
C ARG A 30 7.70 -13.24 11.72
N GLU A 31 7.77 -13.33 10.40
CA GLU A 31 8.98 -13.06 9.62
C GLU A 31 9.26 -11.55 9.57
N SER A 32 10.42 -11.16 10.07
CA SER A 32 10.95 -9.80 10.03
C SER A 32 11.46 -9.41 8.63
N LEU A 33 11.78 -8.13 8.43
CA LEU A 33 12.34 -7.68 7.15
C LEU A 33 13.74 -8.26 6.93
N GLU A 34 14.50 -8.41 8.01
CA GLU A 34 15.85 -8.95 8.02
C GLU A 34 15.87 -10.45 7.67
N GLU A 35 14.95 -11.22 8.25
CA GLU A 35 14.77 -12.65 7.94
C GLU A 35 14.30 -12.84 6.49
N PHE A 36 13.34 -12.03 6.02
CA PHE A 36 12.90 -12.07 4.63
C PHE A 36 14.04 -11.74 3.67
N GLU A 37 14.90 -10.79 4.02
CA GLU A 37 16.06 -10.36 3.22
C GLU A 37 17.19 -11.38 3.20
N ALA A 38 17.35 -12.19 4.26
CA ALA A 38 18.38 -13.23 4.32
C ALA A 38 18.29 -14.22 3.15
N ASN A 39 17.08 -14.47 2.62
CA ASN A 39 16.86 -15.20 1.37
C ASN A 39 16.07 -14.37 0.34
N LEU A 40 16.55 -13.15 0.08
CA LEU A 40 15.83 -12.19 -0.75
C LEU A 40 15.49 -12.74 -2.14
N SER A 41 16.45 -13.35 -2.84
CA SER A 41 16.23 -13.85 -4.21
C SER A 41 15.17 -14.94 -4.26
N GLY A 42 15.22 -15.91 -3.33
CA GLY A 42 14.24 -16.99 -3.22
C GLY A 42 12.86 -16.47 -2.84
N ASN A 43 12.78 -15.54 -1.88
CA ASN A 43 11.53 -14.98 -1.41
C ASN A 43 10.85 -14.11 -2.48
N LEU A 44 11.61 -13.23 -3.17
CA LEU A 44 11.08 -12.46 -4.30
C LEU A 44 10.70 -13.34 -5.48
N TYR A 45 11.43 -14.43 -5.74
CA TYR A 45 11.06 -15.39 -6.78
C TYR A 45 9.71 -16.05 -6.48
N LYS A 46 9.47 -16.48 -5.23
CA LYS A 46 8.18 -17.05 -4.82
C LYS A 46 7.02 -16.07 -5.05
N VAL A 47 7.20 -14.82 -4.62
CA VAL A 47 6.19 -13.75 -4.82
C VAL A 47 5.94 -13.51 -6.30
N TRP A 48 6.99 -13.27 -7.07
CA TRP A 48 6.92 -13.06 -8.52
C TRP A 48 6.24 -14.25 -9.22
N ASN A 49 6.64 -15.47 -8.87
CA ASN A 49 6.15 -16.66 -9.55
C ASN A 49 4.64 -16.80 -9.41
N ARG A 50 4.14 -16.65 -8.18
CA ARG A 50 2.73 -16.75 -7.83
C ARG A 50 1.89 -15.59 -8.41
N LEU A 51 2.41 -14.37 -8.38
CA LEU A 51 1.74 -13.22 -9.01
C LEU A 51 1.62 -13.40 -10.52
N ALA A 52 2.73 -13.72 -11.19
CA ALA A 52 2.76 -13.85 -12.64
C ALA A 52 1.97 -15.06 -13.16
N SER A 53 1.84 -16.13 -12.37
CA SER A 53 1.03 -17.31 -12.70
C SER A 53 -0.47 -17.14 -12.41
N GLY A 54 -0.87 -16.12 -11.65
CA GLY A 54 -2.24 -16.00 -11.14
C GLY A 54 -2.56 -16.89 -9.94
N SER A 55 -1.57 -17.59 -9.38
CA SER A 55 -1.75 -18.50 -8.25
C SER A 55 -1.38 -17.85 -6.92
N TYR A 56 -1.37 -16.51 -6.84
CA TYR A 56 -1.10 -15.80 -5.61
C TYR A 56 -2.31 -15.87 -4.69
N PHE A 57 -2.10 -16.45 -3.50
CA PHE A 57 -3.09 -16.49 -2.44
C PHE A 57 -2.48 -15.80 -1.20
N PRO A 58 -3.04 -14.67 -0.76
CA PRO A 58 -2.49 -13.91 0.36
C PRO A 58 -2.68 -14.66 1.69
N PRO A 59 -1.68 -14.64 2.59
CA PRO A 59 -1.87 -15.11 3.96
C PRO A 59 -2.81 -14.15 4.74
N PRO A 60 -3.41 -14.61 5.85
CA PRO A 60 -4.21 -13.73 6.70
C PRO A 60 -3.34 -12.62 7.32
N VAL A 61 -3.95 -11.46 7.55
CA VAL A 61 -3.30 -10.34 8.24
C VAL A 61 -3.26 -10.57 9.75
N ARG A 62 -2.20 -10.08 10.42
CA ARG A 62 -2.11 -10.11 11.88
C ARG A 62 -2.80 -8.90 12.49
N GLU A 63 -3.78 -9.11 13.35
CA GLU A 63 -4.43 -8.02 14.09
C GLU A 63 -3.51 -7.51 15.21
N VAL A 64 -3.37 -6.18 15.29
CA VAL A 64 -2.64 -5.47 16.35
C VAL A 64 -3.53 -4.35 16.89
N GLY A 65 -3.74 -4.31 18.21
CA GLY A 65 -4.45 -3.22 18.86
C GLY A 65 -3.50 -2.06 19.16
N ILE A 66 -3.84 -0.86 18.68
CA ILE A 66 -3.14 0.38 19.02
C ILE A 66 -4.09 1.22 19.88
N PRO A 67 -3.71 1.58 21.12
CA PRO A 67 -4.55 2.44 21.95
C PRO A 67 -4.70 3.83 21.33
N LYS A 68 -5.93 4.34 21.33
CA LYS A 68 -6.22 5.72 20.97
C LYS A 68 -6.13 6.60 22.22
N HIS A 69 -5.97 7.90 22.00
CA HIS A 69 -5.96 8.90 23.06
C HIS A 69 -7.32 9.02 23.81
N ASP A 70 -8.42 8.64 23.15
CA ASP A 70 -9.79 8.70 23.69
C ASP A 70 -10.21 7.45 24.48
N GLY A 71 -9.29 6.51 24.72
CA GLY A 71 -9.56 5.25 25.44
C GLY A 71 -10.04 4.09 24.55
N GLY A 72 -10.28 4.32 23.26
CA GLY A 72 -10.59 3.25 22.31
C GLY A 72 -9.36 2.46 21.85
N VAL A 73 -9.58 1.33 21.16
CA VAL A 73 -8.52 0.56 20.49
C VAL A 73 -8.72 0.63 18.98
N ARG A 74 -7.69 1.10 18.25
CA ARG A 74 -7.61 0.98 16.80
C ARG A 74 -7.04 -0.39 16.44
N LYS A 75 -7.85 -1.23 15.80
CA LYS A 75 -7.38 -2.49 15.22
C LYS A 75 -6.63 -2.22 13.91
N LEU A 76 -5.40 -2.73 13.80
CA LEU A 76 -4.58 -2.66 12.60
C LEU A 76 -4.33 -4.07 12.07
N GLY A 77 -4.56 -4.29 10.78
CA GLY A 77 -4.13 -5.50 10.08
C GLY A 77 -2.72 -5.33 9.54
N VAL A 78 -1.77 -6.15 10.01
CA VAL A 78 -0.38 -6.16 9.54
C VAL A 78 -0.18 -7.34 8.59
N PRO A 79 0.00 -7.12 7.28
CA PRO A 79 0.30 -8.18 6.33
C PRO A 79 1.73 -8.71 6.49
N THR A 80 2.00 -9.89 5.95
CA THR A 80 3.37 -10.46 5.89
C THR A 80 4.28 -9.62 5.00
N VAL A 81 5.59 -9.78 5.12
CA VAL A 81 6.55 -9.05 4.26
C VAL A 81 6.28 -9.37 2.78
N GLY A 82 6.12 -10.65 2.45
CA GLY A 82 5.82 -11.08 1.09
C GLY A 82 4.49 -10.51 0.55
N ASP A 83 3.48 -10.39 1.40
CA ASP A 83 2.19 -9.78 1.01
C ASP A 83 2.29 -8.26 0.83
N ARG A 84 3.04 -7.55 1.68
CA ARG A 84 3.34 -6.13 1.47
C ARG A 84 4.06 -5.89 0.14
N VAL A 85 4.97 -6.77 -0.25
CA VAL A 85 5.64 -6.70 -1.57
C VAL A 85 4.60 -6.91 -2.69
N ALA A 86 3.75 -7.94 -2.58
CA ALA A 86 2.73 -8.22 -3.58
C ALA A 86 1.73 -7.06 -3.75
N GLN A 87 1.19 -6.53 -2.65
CA GLN A 87 0.31 -5.35 -2.64
C GLN A 87 1.01 -4.13 -3.26
N THR A 88 2.30 -3.93 -2.99
CA THR A 88 3.08 -2.83 -3.57
C THR A 88 3.25 -2.98 -5.08
N VAL A 89 3.46 -4.21 -5.58
CA VAL A 89 3.49 -4.48 -7.03
C VAL A 89 2.14 -4.12 -7.64
N VAL A 90 1.04 -4.64 -7.10
CA VAL A 90 -0.31 -4.35 -7.61
C VAL A 90 -0.57 -2.86 -7.63
N LYS A 91 -0.24 -2.15 -6.55
CA LYS A 91 -0.36 -0.69 -6.46
C LYS A 91 0.41 0.02 -7.58
N GLN A 92 1.67 -0.36 -7.85
CA GLN A 92 2.50 0.27 -8.88
C GLN A 92 1.91 0.13 -10.29
N TYR A 93 1.20 -0.96 -10.56
CA TYR A 93 0.53 -1.15 -11.84
C TYR A 93 -0.78 -0.37 -11.89
N LEU A 94 -1.59 -0.38 -10.82
CA LEU A 94 -2.92 0.25 -10.82
C LEU A 94 -2.89 1.77 -10.67
N GLU A 95 -2.00 2.33 -9.85
CA GLU A 95 -1.98 3.76 -9.50
C GLU A 95 -1.91 4.67 -10.75
N PRO A 96 -1.04 4.43 -11.76
CA PRO A 96 -1.00 5.27 -12.96
C PRO A 96 -2.28 5.25 -13.80
N TYR A 97 -3.04 4.15 -13.79
CA TYR A 97 -4.32 4.06 -14.50
C TYR A 97 -5.45 4.72 -13.73
N LEU A 98 -5.45 4.62 -12.40
CA LEU A 98 -6.52 5.19 -11.57
C LEU A 98 -6.36 6.69 -11.34
N GLU A 99 -5.12 7.19 -11.27
CA GLU A 99 -4.83 8.58 -10.93
C GLU A 99 -5.57 9.62 -11.79
N PRO A 100 -5.70 9.46 -13.12
CA PRO A 100 -6.44 10.40 -13.98
C PRO A 100 -7.95 10.39 -13.77
N HIS A 101 -8.50 9.34 -13.15
CA HIS A 101 -9.94 9.18 -12.94
C HIS A 101 -10.40 9.68 -11.57
N PHE A 102 -9.49 9.97 -10.65
CA PHE A 102 -9.86 10.55 -9.36
C PHE A 102 -10.35 11.97 -9.51
N GLU A 103 -11.36 12.30 -8.70
CA GLU A 103 -11.94 13.63 -8.64
C GLU A 103 -10.86 14.67 -8.21
N PRO A 104 -10.85 15.88 -8.79
CA PRO A 104 -9.85 16.92 -8.50
C PRO A 104 -9.68 17.29 -7.02
N ASP A 105 -10.77 17.31 -6.24
CA ASP A 105 -10.82 17.53 -4.79
C ASP A 105 -10.65 16.25 -3.95
N SER A 106 -10.22 15.15 -4.55
CA SER A 106 -9.76 13.98 -3.81
C SER A 106 -8.27 14.13 -3.45
N TYR A 107 -7.95 14.25 -2.17
CA TYR A 107 -6.57 14.50 -1.71
C TYR A 107 -5.90 13.33 -0.97
N GLY A 108 -6.70 12.41 -0.42
CA GLY A 108 -6.21 11.34 0.44
C GLY A 108 -5.41 10.29 -0.32
N TYR A 109 -4.24 9.91 0.22
CA TYR A 109 -3.41 8.78 -0.25
C TYR A 109 -2.95 8.84 -1.73
N ARG A 110 -3.02 10.00 -2.37
CA ARG A 110 -2.65 10.21 -3.78
C ARG A 110 -1.23 10.76 -3.93
N PRO A 111 -0.49 10.36 -4.98
CA PRO A 111 0.82 10.92 -5.29
C PRO A 111 0.71 12.41 -5.62
N GLY A 112 1.58 13.24 -5.02
CA GLY A 112 1.60 14.69 -5.29
C GLY A 112 0.42 15.48 -4.71
N ARG A 113 -0.42 14.86 -3.88
CA ARG A 113 -1.51 15.52 -3.13
C ARG A 113 -1.26 15.40 -1.63
N SER A 114 -1.68 16.41 -0.88
CA SER A 114 -1.52 16.46 0.57
C SER A 114 -2.75 17.03 1.27
N ALA A 115 -2.83 16.83 2.59
CA ALA A 115 -3.87 17.46 3.41
C ALA A 115 -3.80 19.00 3.36
N HIS A 116 -2.61 19.57 3.17
CA HIS A 116 -2.43 21.02 3.01
C HIS A 116 -3.05 21.54 1.71
N ASP A 117 -3.02 20.74 0.63
CA ASP A 117 -3.69 21.11 -0.62
C ASP A 117 -5.20 21.22 -0.43
N ALA A 118 -5.79 20.26 0.29
CA ALA A 118 -7.20 20.29 0.65
C ALA A 118 -7.56 21.55 1.44
N VAL A 119 -6.82 21.82 2.53
CA VAL A 119 -7.04 23.00 3.39
C VAL A 119 -6.91 24.31 2.62
N ARG A 120 -5.95 24.40 1.69
CA ARG A 120 -5.73 25.59 0.86
C ARG A 120 -6.93 25.84 -0.06
N VAL A 121 -7.47 24.80 -0.70
CA VAL A 121 -8.67 24.92 -1.56
C VAL A 121 -9.90 25.28 -0.71
N THR A 122 -10.10 24.62 0.43
CA THR A 122 -11.18 24.95 1.37
C THR A 122 -11.13 26.41 1.80
N ARG A 123 -9.93 26.90 2.19
CA ARG A 123 -9.75 28.29 2.62
C ARG A 123 -10.15 29.30 1.54
N GLN A 124 -9.80 29.05 0.28
CA GLN A 124 -10.20 29.92 -0.83
C GLN A 124 -11.73 29.94 -0.99
N ARG A 125 -12.37 28.76 -0.96
CA ARG A 125 -13.83 28.64 -1.11
C ARG A 125 -14.61 29.30 0.01
N CYS A 126 -14.10 29.27 1.25
CA CYS A 126 -14.73 30.00 2.37
C CYS A 126 -14.77 31.53 2.18
N TRP A 127 -14.02 32.09 1.21
CA TRP A 127 -14.10 33.52 0.87
C TRP A 127 -15.08 33.78 -0.29
N GLU A 128 -15.43 32.75 -1.05
CA GLU A 128 -16.31 32.83 -2.22
C GLU A 128 -17.76 32.41 -1.87
N TYR A 129 -17.95 31.57 -0.85
CA TYR A 129 -19.24 30.98 -0.48
C TYR A 129 -19.52 31.14 1.02
N ASP A 130 -20.76 31.51 1.36
CA ASP A 130 -21.22 31.69 2.75
C ASP A 130 -21.46 30.35 3.49
N TRP A 131 -21.58 29.25 2.75
CA TRP A 131 -21.87 27.92 3.28
C TRP A 131 -21.13 26.84 2.50
N VAL A 132 -20.79 25.76 3.20
CA VAL A 132 -20.17 24.55 2.65
C VAL A 132 -21.00 23.34 3.08
N VAL A 133 -21.24 22.42 2.15
CA VAL A 133 -21.81 21.10 2.43
C VAL A 133 -20.68 20.08 2.34
N GLU A 134 -20.44 19.35 3.41
CA GLU A 134 -19.47 18.25 3.48
C GLU A 134 -20.22 16.92 3.43
N PHE A 135 -19.70 15.94 2.68
CA PHE A 135 -20.27 14.59 2.49
C PHE A 135 -19.32 13.51 2.98
#